data_AF-A0A3M1X8X7-F1
#
_entry.id   AF-A0A3M1X8X7-F1
#
_cell.length_a   1.000
_cell.length_b   1.000
_cell.length_c   1.000
_cell.angle_alpha   90.00
_cell.angle_beta   90.00
_cell.angle_gamma   90.00
#
_symmetry.space_group_name_H-M   'P 1'
#
loop_
_entity.id
_entity.type
_entity.pdbx_description
1 polymer ?
#
loop_
_entity_poly.entity_id
_entity_poly.type
_entity_poly.pdbx_seq_one_letter_code
_entity_poly.pdbx_strand_id
1 'polypeptide(L)'
;MRRLLSYTLLLLGLLVGGNPVPGWTQAAETRPLNLETLPSLPIQPGDFCIVCNVGARHLERVVLYRGRRVGLCALHPSTFASNPDYFFQQLQPQGALFHEDSISRKALRWGWFIAGAWITLAIFSAGLSCWIAQCKGLPAKKWFYLGLVLNVLSLPVIMTRRALARLKLPPHVTKPPTTALPEPCPDCGALNHPAATECSGCGKPLKPKMQSEVARAGLKPGEG
;
A
#
# COMPACT_ATOMS: atom_id res chain seq x y z
N MET A 1 4.39 -34.57 -2.86
CA MET A 1 4.72 -33.15 -2.57
C MET A 1 5.80 -32.57 -3.49
N ARG A 2 6.93 -33.23 -3.77
CA ARG A 2 7.99 -32.71 -4.66
C ARG A 2 7.53 -32.31 -6.07
N ARG A 3 6.62 -33.06 -6.69
CA ARG A 3 6.11 -32.77 -8.05
C ARG A 3 5.21 -31.53 -8.12
N LEU A 4 4.41 -31.26 -7.07
CA LEU A 4 3.51 -30.09 -7.02
C LEU A 4 4.28 -28.76 -6.91
N LEU A 5 5.43 -28.75 -6.24
CA LEU A 5 6.28 -27.57 -6.09
C LEU A 5 7.01 -27.20 -7.38
N SER A 6 7.24 -28.16 -8.28
CA SER A 6 7.91 -27.92 -9.56
C SER A 6 6.97 -27.25 -10.57
N TYR A 7 5.69 -27.63 -10.59
CA TYR A 7 4.70 -27.02 -11.49
C TYR A 7 4.35 -25.57 -11.11
N THR A 8 4.32 -25.22 -9.82
CA THR A 8 4.08 -23.84 -9.37
C THR A 8 5.25 -22.91 -9.69
N LEU A 9 6.50 -23.38 -9.63
CA LEU A 9 7.67 -22.60 -10.05
C LEU A 9 7.70 -22.37 -11.58
N LEU A 10 7.28 -23.36 -12.36
CA LEU A 10 7.22 -23.27 -13.84
C LEU A 10 6.12 -22.31 -14.32
N LEU A 11 4.96 -22.29 -13.64
CA LEU A 11 3.87 -21.34 -13.92
C LEU A 11 4.22 -19.89 -13.53
N LEU A 12 5.00 -19.69 -12.46
CA LEU A 12 5.49 -18.35 -12.09
C LEU A 12 6.49 -17.81 -13.13
N GLY A 13 7.35 -18.67 -13.68
CA GLY A 13 8.32 -18.28 -14.71
C GLY A 13 7.67 -17.84 -16.02
N LEU A 14 6.54 -18.44 -16.40
CA LEU A 14 5.81 -18.10 -17.62
C LEU A 14 5.01 -16.78 -17.50
N LEU A 15 4.65 -16.34 -16.29
CA LEU A 15 3.98 -15.05 -16.09
C LEU A 15 4.95 -13.87 -16.02
N VAL A 16 6.25 -14.12 -15.78
CA VAL A 16 7.33 -13.11 -15.78
C VAL A 16 8.08 -13.07 -17.12
N GLY A 17 7.86 -14.06 -18.00
CA GLY A 17 8.32 -14.07 -19.39
C GLY A 17 7.66 -12.95 -20.20
N GLY A 18 8.25 -11.76 -20.11
CA GLY A 18 7.76 -10.54 -20.73
C GLY A 18 7.51 -10.71 -22.22
N ASN A 19 6.26 -10.53 -22.62
CA ASN A 19 6.00 -10.07 -23.98
C ASN A 19 6.72 -8.71 -24.12
N PRO A 20 7.65 -8.57 -25.08
CA PRO A 20 8.20 -7.26 -25.39
C PRO A 20 7.02 -6.41 -25.87
N VAL A 21 6.61 -5.45 -25.06
CA VAL A 21 5.62 -4.47 -25.47
C VAL A 21 6.22 -3.75 -26.67
N PRO A 22 5.62 -3.83 -27.88
CA PRO A 22 6.16 -3.16 -29.05
C PRO A 22 6.27 -1.67 -28.73
N GLY A 23 7.47 -1.13 -28.94
CA GLY A 23 7.86 0.20 -28.52
C GLY A 23 6.95 1.27 -29.12
N TRP A 24 6.12 1.87 -28.29
CA TRP A 24 5.51 3.17 -28.55
C TRP A 24 6.54 4.27 -28.25
N THR A 25 7.66 4.26 -28.98
CA THR A 25 8.44 5.47 -29.20
C THR A 25 7.80 6.20 -30.37
N GLN A 26 6.55 6.64 -30.19
CA GLN A 26 6.09 7.80 -30.94
C GLN A 26 6.82 8.97 -30.32
N ALA A 27 8.02 9.27 -30.85
CA ALA A 27 8.53 10.62 -30.76
C ALA A 27 7.39 11.51 -31.25
N ALA A 28 6.78 12.26 -30.33
CA ALA A 28 5.75 13.20 -30.68
C ALA A 28 6.34 14.06 -31.79
N GLU A 29 5.80 13.93 -32.99
CA GLU A 29 6.25 14.68 -34.15
C GLU A 29 6.10 16.15 -33.80
N THR A 30 7.21 16.79 -33.44
CA THR A 30 7.27 18.19 -33.00
C THR A 30 7.03 19.06 -34.21
N ARG A 31 5.77 19.13 -34.64
CA ARG A 31 5.35 20.07 -35.67
C ARG A 31 5.58 21.47 -35.11
N PRO A 32 6.34 22.34 -35.80
CA PRO A 32 6.58 23.69 -35.32
C PRO A 32 5.24 24.40 -35.07
N LEU A 33 5.11 25.03 -33.91
CA LEU A 33 3.88 25.66 -33.49
C LEU A 33 3.70 26.97 -34.25
N ASN A 34 2.59 27.13 -34.98
CA ASN A 34 2.26 28.41 -35.59
C ASN A 34 1.69 29.37 -34.54
N LEU A 35 2.50 30.33 -34.11
CA LEU A 35 2.15 31.35 -33.11
C LEU A 35 0.93 32.20 -33.51
N GLU A 36 0.66 32.40 -34.80
CA GLU A 36 -0.45 33.22 -35.27
C GLU A 36 -1.82 32.58 -34.99
N THR A 37 -1.85 31.26 -34.84
CA THR A 37 -3.08 30.53 -34.54
C THR A 37 -3.48 30.60 -33.07
N LEU A 38 -2.60 31.08 -32.19
CA LEU A 38 -2.85 31.14 -30.76
C LEU A 38 -3.60 32.43 -30.39
N PRO A 39 -4.60 32.37 -29.49
CA PRO A 39 -5.27 33.57 -28.98
C PRO A 39 -4.27 34.51 -28.29
N SER A 40 -4.25 35.77 -28.72
CA SER A 40 -3.49 36.83 -28.05
C SER A 40 -4.28 37.43 -26.91
N LEU A 41 -3.61 37.71 -25.79
CA LEU A 41 -4.19 38.33 -24.60
C LEU A 41 -3.49 39.67 -24.29
N PRO A 42 -4.17 40.62 -23.64
CA PRO A 42 -3.54 41.88 -23.22
C PRO A 42 -2.47 41.63 -22.16
N ILE A 43 -1.38 42.39 -22.20
CA ILE A 43 -0.26 42.28 -21.24
C ILE A 43 -0.72 42.73 -19.85
N GLN A 44 -0.43 41.93 -18.81
CA GLN A 44 -0.77 42.21 -17.42
C GLN A 44 0.49 42.46 -16.57
N PRO A 45 0.37 43.21 -15.45
CA PRO A 45 1.46 43.35 -14.49
C PRO A 45 1.79 41.98 -13.89
N GLY A 46 3.05 41.55 -14.02
CA GLY A 46 3.52 40.23 -13.60
C GLY A 46 3.82 39.26 -14.74
N ASP A 47 3.39 39.58 -15.97
CA ASP A 47 3.80 38.80 -17.15
C ASP A 47 5.32 38.99 -17.40
N PHE A 48 5.97 37.93 -17.87
CA PHE A 48 7.39 37.92 -18.25
C PHE A 48 7.63 37.05 -19.49
N CYS A 49 8.78 37.22 -20.13
CA CYS A 49 9.12 36.43 -21.30
C CYS A 49 9.60 35.05 -20.85
N ILE A 50 8.93 34.01 -21.31
CA ILE A 50 9.25 32.63 -20.91
C ILE A 50 10.68 32.19 -21.31
N VAL A 51 11.28 32.81 -22.34
CA VAL A 51 12.59 32.41 -22.87
C VAL A 51 13.74 33.13 -22.17
N CYS A 52 13.64 34.45 -21.97
CA CYS A 52 14.71 35.28 -21.41
C CYS A 52 14.39 35.91 -20.05
N ASN A 53 13.20 35.65 -19.49
CA ASN A 53 12.75 36.12 -18.18
C ASN A 53 12.69 37.65 -18.01
N VAL A 54 12.56 38.41 -19.10
CA VAL A 54 12.35 39.88 -19.01
C VAL A 54 10.92 40.22 -18.63
N GLY A 55 10.72 41.26 -17.81
CA GLY A 55 9.39 41.65 -17.32
C GLY A 55 8.47 42.29 -18.36
N ALA A 56 7.21 42.50 -17.96
CA ALA A 56 6.09 42.93 -18.81
C ALA A 56 6.36 44.13 -19.74
N ARG A 57 7.25 45.06 -19.37
CA ARG A 57 7.57 46.26 -20.18
C ARG A 57 8.26 45.96 -21.51
N HIS A 58 8.89 44.79 -21.62
CA HIS A 58 9.64 44.37 -22.81
C HIS A 58 8.93 43.26 -23.60
N LEU A 59 7.66 43.00 -23.28
CA LEU A 59 6.84 42.03 -23.99
C LEU A 59 6.19 42.67 -25.20
N GLU A 60 6.19 41.93 -26.30
CA GLU A 60 5.49 42.33 -27.52
C GLU A 60 4.09 41.70 -27.55
N ARG A 61 3.99 40.43 -27.14
CA ARG A 61 2.74 39.68 -27.14
C ARG A 61 2.66 38.68 -26.00
N VAL A 62 1.43 38.45 -25.53
CA VAL A 62 1.09 37.36 -24.62
C VAL A 62 0.12 36.44 -25.34
N VAL A 63 0.40 35.15 -25.34
CA VAL A 63 -0.42 34.12 -26.02
C VAL A 63 -0.98 33.13 -25.02
N LEU A 64 -2.14 32.56 -25.33
CA LEU A 64 -2.70 31.44 -24.57
C LEU A 64 -2.20 30.11 -25.15
N TYR A 65 -1.33 29.42 -24.41
CA TYR A 65 -0.83 28.10 -24.77
C TYR A 65 -1.23 27.08 -23.71
N ARG A 66 -1.96 26.03 -24.12
CA ARG A 66 -2.54 25.00 -23.21
C ARG A 66 -3.27 25.59 -22.00
N GLY A 67 -4.03 26.66 -22.22
CA GLY A 67 -4.81 27.32 -21.16
C GLY A 67 -4.00 28.20 -20.20
N ARG A 68 -2.69 28.42 -20.44
CA ARG A 68 -1.87 29.34 -19.63
C ARG A 68 -1.34 30.51 -20.46
N ARG A 69 -1.11 31.64 -19.78
CA ARG A 69 -0.55 32.87 -20.37
C ARG A 69 0.95 32.70 -20.56
N VAL A 70 1.44 32.93 -21.77
CA VAL A 70 2.86 32.86 -22.12
C VAL A 70 3.28 34.20 -22.73
N GLY A 71 4.14 34.94 -22.03
CA GLY A 71 4.72 36.18 -22.55
C GLY A 71 5.90 35.92 -23.48
N LEU A 72 5.95 36.66 -24.59
CA LEU A 72 7.03 36.62 -25.57
C LEU A 72 7.52 38.04 -25.87
N CYS A 73 8.84 38.24 -25.81
CA CYS A 73 9.49 39.44 -26.34
C CYS A 73 9.77 39.29 -27.84
N ALA A 74 10.01 40.40 -28.53
CA ALA A 74 10.24 40.44 -29.97
C ALA A 74 11.39 39.55 -30.49
N LEU A 75 12.39 39.26 -29.65
CA LEU A 75 13.57 38.51 -30.05
C LEU A 75 13.40 36.98 -30.03
N HIS A 76 12.45 36.44 -29.26
CA HIS A 76 12.34 34.99 -29.01
C HIS A 76 11.06 34.27 -29.45
N PRO A 77 10.23 34.78 -30.41
CA PRO A 77 9.06 34.03 -30.85
C PRO A 77 9.44 32.73 -31.56
N SER A 78 10.48 32.76 -32.41
CA SER A 78 10.96 31.58 -33.14
C SER A 78 11.54 30.51 -32.22
N THR A 79 12.30 30.91 -31.20
CA THR A 79 12.85 30.00 -30.19
C THR A 79 11.74 29.25 -29.46
N PHE A 80 10.70 29.97 -29.02
CA PHE A 80 9.54 29.35 -28.38
C PHE A 80 8.77 28.45 -29.36
N ALA A 81 8.54 28.88 -30.60
CA ALA A 81 7.82 28.10 -31.61
C ALA A 81 8.51 26.78 -31.99
N SER A 82 9.84 26.73 -31.88
CA SER A 82 10.63 25.52 -32.18
C SER A 82 10.43 24.42 -31.13
N ASN A 83 10.32 24.78 -29.85
CA ASN A 83 10.23 23.84 -28.73
C ASN A 83 9.32 24.40 -27.60
N PRO A 84 8.01 24.59 -27.87
CA PRO A 84 7.12 25.25 -26.92
C PRO A 84 6.96 24.46 -25.61
N ASP A 85 6.97 23.12 -25.71
CA ASP A 85 6.84 22.22 -24.56
C ASP A 85 7.99 22.38 -23.56
N TYR A 86 9.23 22.58 -24.04
CA TYR A 86 10.41 22.76 -23.19
C TYR A 86 10.28 23.99 -22.28
N PHE A 87 9.86 25.12 -22.87
CA PHE A 87 9.67 26.35 -22.10
C PHE A 87 8.42 26.25 -21.21
N PHE A 88 7.35 25.59 -21.68
CA PHE A 88 6.14 25.42 -20.90
C PHE A 88 6.33 24.61 -19.62
N GLN A 89 7.23 23.62 -19.62
CA GLN A 89 7.58 22.85 -18.42
C GLN A 89 8.11 23.74 -17.28
N GLN A 90 8.72 24.87 -17.59
CA GLN A 90 9.20 25.83 -16.58
C GLN A 90 8.06 26.60 -15.91
N LEU A 91 6.90 26.73 -16.57
CA LEU A 91 5.71 27.38 -16.02
C LEU A 91 4.83 26.43 -15.18
N GLN A 92 5.07 25.12 -15.26
CA GLN A 92 4.32 24.18 -14.43
C GLN A 92 4.83 24.25 -12.99
N PRO A 93 3.94 24.42 -12.00
CA PRO A 93 4.36 24.39 -10.60
C PRO A 93 4.98 23.02 -10.32
N GLN A 94 6.25 22.99 -9.94
CA GLN A 94 6.94 21.77 -9.50
C GLN A 94 6.51 21.33 -8.09
N GLY A 95 5.20 21.37 -7.82
CA GLY A 95 4.60 20.83 -6.62
C GLY A 95 4.54 19.30 -6.73
N ALA A 96 5.05 18.59 -5.72
CA ALA A 96 5.24 17.14 -5.68
C ALA A 96 3.98 16.27 -5.84
N LEU A 97 2.80 16.86 -6.03
CA LEU A 97 1.52 16.13 -6.05
C LEU A 97 0.66 16.36 -7.31
N PHE A 98 0.93 17.39 -8.11
CA PHE A 98 0.11 17.74 -9.27
C PHE A 98 0.97 18.10 -10.49
N HIS A 99 1.69 17.12 -11.01
CA HIS A 99 2.26 17.24 -12.36
C HIS A 99 1.15 16.91 -13.37
N GLU A 100 0.56 17.92 -14.02
CA GLU A 100 -0.38 17.71 -15.14
C GLU A 100 0.26 16.87 -16.26
N ASP A 101 1.59 16.98 -16.45
CA ASP A 101 2.36 16.14 -17.37
C ASP A 101 2.81 14.79 -16.77
N SER A 102 2.49 14.45 -15.52
CA SER A 102 2.62 13.05 -15.06
C SER A 102 1.52 12.14 -15.63
N ILE A 103 0.50 12.74 -16.26
CA ILE A 103 -0.42 12.06 -17.19
C ILE A 103 0.11 12.15 -18.64
N SER A 104 1.36 12.58 -18.85
CA SER A 104 2.09 12.07 -20.02
C SER A 104 2.17 10.57 -19.84
N ARG A 105 1.49 9.86 -20.75
CA ARG A 105 1.16 8.43 -20.70
C ARG A 105 2.39 7.51 -20.72
N LYS A 106 3.36 7.69 -19.82
CA LYS A 106 4.03 6.55 -19.22
C LYS A 106 3.00 5.88 -18.33
N ALA A 107 2.00 5.29 -18.98
CA ALA A 107 1.01 4.39 -18.39
C ALA A 107 1.77 3.59 -17.34
N LEU A 108 1.34 3.73 -16.08
CA LEU A 108 1.99 3.14 -14.91
C LEU A 108 2.57 1.80 -15.36
N ARG A 109 3.91 1.72 -15.53
CA ARG A 109 4.49 0.64 -16.35
C ARG A 109 3.88 -0.64 -15.83
N TRP A 110 3.31 -1.46 -16.71
CA TRP A 110 2.50 -2.62 -16.32
C TRP A 110 3.19 -3.47 -15.23
N GLY A 111 4.53 -3.54 -15.24
CA GLY A 111 5.33 -4.13 -14.17
C GLY A 111 5.11 -3.54 -12.76
N TRP A 112 4.99 -2.21 -12.58
CA TRP A 112 4.66 -1.59 -11.30
C TRP A 112 3.25 -1.94 -10.82
N PHE A 113 2.28 -2.01 -11.74
CA PHE A 113 0.93 -2.45 -11.41
C PHE A 113 0.93 -3.91 -10.94
N ILE A 114 1.60 -4.80 -11.68
CA ILE A 114 1.77 -6.20 -11.29
C ILE A 114 2.50 -6.32 -9.94
N ALA A 115 3.57 -5.56 -9.73
CA ALA A 115 4.31 -5.57 -8.48
C ALA A 115 3.44 -5.15 -7.28
N GLY A 116 2.66 -4.06 -7.44
CA GLY A 116 1.71 -3.61 -6.43
C GLY A 116 0.62 -4.63 -6.14
N ALA A 117 0.04 -5.23 -7.18
CA ALA A 117 -0.95 -6.30 -7.04
C ALA A 117 -0.37 -7.53 -6.32
N TRP A 118 0.87 -7.92 -6.66
CA TRP A 118 1.56 -9.05 -6.03
C TRP A 118 1.80 -8.83 -4.53
N ILE A 119 2.29 -7.64 -4.15
CA ILE A 119 2.52 -7.27 -2.75
C ILE A 119 1.21 -7.26 -1.98
N THR A 120 0.15 -6.66 -2.55
CA THR A 120 -1.17 -6.62 -1.92
C THR A 120 -1.72 -8.02 -1.68
N LEU A 121 -1.57 -8.92 -2.67
CA LEU A 121 -1.99 -10.31 -2.55
C LEU A 121 -1.20 -11.06 -1.46
N ALA A 122 0.11 -10.82 -1.36
CA ALA A 122 0.98 -11.42 -0.35
C ALA A 122 0.60 -11.00 1.08
N ILE A 123 0.28 -9.71 1.28
CA ILE A 123 -0.19 -9.19 2.57
C ILE A 123 -1.54 -9.81 2.93
N PHE A 124 -2.46 -9.88 1.97
CA PHE A 124 -3.77 -10.47 2.17
C PHE A 124 -3.68 -11.97 2.53
N SER A 125 -2.86 -12.75 1.82
CA SER A 125 -2.65 -14.17 2.11
C SER A 125 -1.95 -14.41 3.45
N ALA A 126 -1.02 -13.53 3.84
CA ALA A 126 -0.37 -13.57 5.15
C ALA A 126 -1.37 -13.36 6.29
N GLY A 127 -2.23 -12.34 6.16
CA GLY A 127 -3.31 -12.06 7.12
C GLY A 127 -4.30 -13.23 7.23
N LEU A 128 -4.76 -13.76 6.10
CA LEU A 128 -5.71 -14.87 6.08
C LEU A 128 -5.10 -16.17 6.66
N SER A 129 -3.84 -16.47 6.33
CA SER A 129 -3.12 -17.62 6.92
C SER A 129 -2.92 -17.48 8.42
N CYS A 130 -2.61 -16.27 8.89
CA CYS A 130 -2.50 -15.96 10.31
C CYS A 130 -3.83 -16.21 11.04
N TRP A 131 -4.94 -15.75 10.48
CA TRP A 131 -6.27 -15.95 11.04
C TRP A 131 -6.67 -17.44 11.10
N ILE A 132 -6.50 -18.17 9.99
CA ILE A 132 -6.78 -19.63 9.95
C ILE A 132 -5.89 -20.38 10.96
N ALA A 133 -4.62 -19.97 11.12
CA ALA A 133 -3.72 -20.54 12.12
C ALA A 133 -4.26 -20.36 13.54
N GLN A 134 -4.70 -19.14 13.86
CA GLN A 134 -5.28 -18.80 15.16
C GLN A 134 -6.51 -19.67 15.44
N CYS A 135 -7.43 -19.79 14.48
CA CYS A 135 -8.63 -20.63 14.60
C CYS A 135 -8.29 -22.12 14.79
N LYS A 136 -7.15 -22.59 14.28
CA LYS A 136 -6.68 -23.97 14.41
C LYS A 136 -5.81 -24.22 15.65
N GLY A 137 -5.54 -23.19 16.46
CA GLY A 137 -4.60 -23.27 17.59
C GLY A 137 -3.15 -23.49 17.16
N LEU A 138 -2.78 -23.03 15.96
CA LEU A 138 -1.41 -23.07 15.42
C LEU A 138 -0.68 -21.74 15.70
N PRO A 139 0.66 -21.73 15.71
CA PRO A 139 1.43 -20.50 15.97
C PRO A 139 1.27 -19.47 14.84
N ALA A 140 0.42 -18.46 15.06
CA ALA A 140 0.04 -17.44 14.10
C ALA A 140 1.23 -16.75 13.40
N LYS A 141 2.27 -16.37 14.17
CA LYS A 141 3.48 -15.72 13.65
C LYS A 141 4.16 -16.52 12.52
N LYS A 142 4.30 -17.84 12.68
CA LYS A 142 4.95 -18.69 11.66
C LYS A 142 4.14 -18.73 10.37
N TRP A 143 2.82 -18.79 10.48
CA TRP A 143 1.91 -18.88 9.33
C TRP A 143 1.70 -17.54 8.63
N PHE A 144 1.82 -16.42 9.34
CA PHE A 144 1.87 -15.08 8.72
C PHE A 144 3.06 -14.96 7.77
N TYR A 145 4.28 -15.24 8.25
CA TYR A 145 5.47 -15.18 7.40
C TYR A 145 5.44 -16.19 6.26
N LEU A 146 4.90 -17.39 6.51
CA LEU A 146 4.70 -18.37 5.45
C LEU A 146 3.74 -17.84 4.38
N GLY A 147 2.67 -17.15 4.76
CA GLY A 147 1.73 -16.52 3.83
C GLY A 147 2.28 -15.31 3.10
N LEU A 148 3.27 -14.61 3.66
CA LEU A 148 3.97 -13.52 2.98
C LEU A 148 4.94 -14.05 1.92
N VAL A 149 5.69 -15.12 2.24
CA VAL A 149 6.72 -15.70 1.36
C VAL A 149 6.11 -16.59 0.27
N LEU A 150 5.17 -17.47 0.64
CA LEU A 150 4.51 -18.39 -0.30
C LEU A 150 3.25 -17.79 -0.95
N ASN A 151 2.82 -16.61 -0.51
CA ASN A 151 1.62 -15.93 -1.01
C ASN A 151 0.38 -16.85 -0.93
N VAL A 152 -0.46 -16.89 -1.97
CA VAL A 152 -1.66 -17.74 -2.06
C VAL A 152 -1.40 -19.23 -1.81
N LEU A 153 -0.18 -19.73 -2.07
CA LEU A 153 0.16 -21.15 -1.87
C LEU A 153 0.21 -21.57 -0.39
N SER A 154 0.30 -20.61 0.54
CA SER A 154 0.25 -20.89 1.98
C SER A 154 -1.11 -21.40 2.44
N LEU A 155 -2.20 -20.98 1.79
CA LEU A 155 -3.58 -21.31 2.16
C LEU A 155 -3.87 -22.82 2.10
N PRO A 156 -3.63 -23.54 0.98
CA PRO A 156 -3.83 -24.98 0.96
C PRO A 156 -2.92 -25.70 1.98
N VAL A 157 -1.69 -25.20 2.19
CA VAL A 157 -0.76 -25.78 3.17
C VAL A 157 -1.33 -25.68 4.59
N ILE A 158 -1.90 -24.55 4.99
CA ILE A 158 -2.52 -24.43 6.31
C ILE A 158 -3.84 -25.18 6.40
N MET A 159 -4.61 -25.25 5.32
CA MET A 159 -5.89 -25.98 5.30
C MET A 159 -5.69 -27.48 5.54
N THR A 160 -4.61 -28.08 5.04
CA THR A 160 -4.28 -29.50 5.28
C THR A 160 -3.83 -29.82 6.71
N ARG A 161 -3.45 -28.81 7.51
CA ARG A 161 -3.06 -29.04 8.91
C ARG A 161 -4.29 -29.28 9.79
N ARG A 162 -4.20 -30.31 10.64
CA ARG A 162 -5.20 -30.58 11.68
C ARG A 162 -5.15 -29.49 12.74
N ALA A 163 -6.33 -29.10 13.24
CA ALA A 163 -6.42 -28.20 14.39
C ALA A 163 -5.86 -28.90 15.64
N LEU A 164 -4.98 -28.20 16.38
CA LEU A 164 -4.37 -28.74 17.60
C LEU A 164 -5.31 -28.62 18.80
N ALA A 165 -6.11 -27.56 18.85
CA ALA A 165 -7.11 -27.35 19.89
C ALA A 165 -8.51 -27.38 19.28
N ARG A 166 -9.26 -28.47 19.49
CA ARG A 166 -10.70 -28.49 19.26
C ARG A 166 -11.40 -28.01 20.53
N LEU A 167 -11.38 -26.71 20.79
CA LEU A 167 -12.29 -26.17 21.79
C LEU A 167 -13.71 -26.24 21.21
N LYS A 168 -14.59 -26.99 21.85
CA LYS A 168 -16.04 -26.94 21.61
C LYS A 168 -16.53 -25.58 22.11
N LEU A 169 -16.30 -24.54 21.32
CA LEU A 169 -16.87 -23.23 21.57
C LEU A 169 -18.36 -23.28 21.20
N PRO A 170 -19.26 -22.70 22.02
CA PRO A 170 -20.64 -22.50 21.64
C PRO A 170 -20.71 -21.74 20.30
N PRO A 171 -21.74 -21.98 19.47
CA PRO A 171 -21.96 -21.16 18.29
C PRO A 171 -21.99 -19.69 18.72
N HIS A 172 -21.27 -18.83 17.98
CA HIS A 172 -21.15 -17.37 18.18
C HIS A 172 -20.14 -16.86 19.22
N VAL A 173 -19.36 -17.71 19.89
CA VAL A 173 -18.27 -17.25 20.77
C VAL A 173 -16.92 -17.39 20.06
N THR A 174 -16.45 -16.33 19.41
CA THR A 174 -15.10 -16.23 18.81
C THR A 174 -14.04 -15.85 19.84
N LYS A 175 -14.11 -16.41 21.06
CA LYS A 175 -13.04 -16.19 22.03
C LYS A 175 -11.79 -16.93 21.52
N PRO A 176 -10.63 -16.27 21.42
CA PRO A 176 -9.42 -16.91 20.95
C PRO A 176 -9.17 -18.20 21.76
N PRO A 177 -8.75 -19.31 21.13
CA PRO A 177 -8.59 -20.61 21.78
C PRO A 177 -7.49 -20.65 22.88
N THR A 178 -6.91 -19.50 23.22
CA THR A 178 -5.88 -19.33 24.23
C THR A 178 -6.42 -19.06 25.64
N THR A 179 -7.74 -18.92 25.85
CA THR A 179 -8.27 -18.89 27.22
C THR A 179 -8.05 -20.25 27.88
N ALA A 180 -7.15 -20.28 28.86
CA ALA A 180 -6.87 -21.46 29.64
C ALA A 180 -8.13 -21.94 30.38
N LEU A 181 -8.25 -23.26 30.55
CA LEU A 181 -9.42 -23.86 31.20
C LEU A 181 -9.54 -23.39 32.65
N PRO A 182 -10.76 -23.15 33.17
CA PRO A 182 -10.96 -22.84 34.58
C PRO A 182 -10.48 -23.99 35.47
N GLU A 183 -9.89 -23.66 36.62
CA GLU A 183 -9.46 -24.64 37.62
C GLU A 183 -10.27 -24.49 38.91
N PRO A 184 -10.70 -25.60 39.53
CA PRO A 184 -11.44 -25.54 40.79
C PRO A 184 -10.54 -25.10 41.94
N CYS A 185 -11.07 -24.25 42.83
CA CYS A 185 -10.41 -23.92 44.09
C CYS A 185 -10.29 -25.16 44.98
N PRO A 186 -9.11 -25.43 45.57
CA PRO A 186 -8.91 -26.59 46.43
C PRO A 186 -9.76 -26.56 47.71
N ASP A 187 -10.18 -25.37 48.16
CA ASP A 187 -10.95 -25.21 49.40
C ASP A 187 -12.47 -25.27 49.19
N CYS A 188 -12.99 -24.52 48.21
CA CYS A 188 -14.45 -24.36 48.03
C CYS A 188 -14.99 -24.91 46.71
N GLY A 189 -14.11 -25.41 45.82
CA GLY A 189 -14.50 -25.97 44.52
C GLY A 189 -14.92 -24.94 43.47
N ALA A 190 -14.97 -23.64 43.77
CA ALA A 190 -15.33 -22.61 42.79
C ALA A 190 -14.35 -22.60 41.61
N LEU A 191 -14.87 -22.51 40.37
CA LEU A 191 -14.06 -22.46 39.16
C LEU A 191 -13.43 -21.07 38.99
N ASN A 192 -12.11 -21.01 38.99
CA ASN A 192 -11.33 -19.78 38.88
C ASN A 192 -10.49 -19.78 37.60
N HIS A 193 -10.14 -18.60 37.11
CA HIS A 193 -9.17 -18.48 36.01
C HIS A 193 -7.78 -18.92 36.52
N PRO A 194 -6.96 -19.65 35.76
CA PRO A 194 -5.64 -20.13 36.22
C PRO A 194 -4.60 -19.02 36.48
N ALA A 195 -4.94 -17.78 36.14
CA ALA A 195 -4.16 -16.58 36.47
C ALA A 195 -4.68 -15.84 37.72
N ALA A 196 -5.75 -16.33 38.36
CA ALA A 196 -6.33 -15.72 39.55
C ALA A 196 -5.39 -15.90 40.74
N THR A 197 -5.16 -14.82 41.50
CA THR A 197 -4.40 -14.82 42.75
C THR A 197 -5.28 -15.04 43.96
N GLU A 198 -6.60 -14.92 43.82
CA GLU A 198 -7.59 -15.08 44.88
C GLU A 198 -8.81 -15.82 44.35
N CYS A 199 -9.46 -16.62 45.20
CA CYS A 199 -10.65 -17.36 44.84
C CYS A 199 -11.88 -16.43 44.82
N SER A 200 -12.60 -16.42 43.69
CA SER A 200 -13.86 -15.67 43.54
C SER A 200 -14.99 -16.11 44.48
N GLY A 201 -14.91 -17.34 45.03
CA GLY A 201 -15.91 -17.89 45.94
C GLY A 201 -15.59 -17.64 47.41
N CYS A 202 -14.38 -18.03 47.87
CA CYS A 202 -14.02 -18.00 49.29
C CYS A 202 -12.96 -16.95 49.67
N GLY A 203 -12.44 -16.18 48.72
CA GLY A 203 -11.42 -15.13 48.96
C GLY A 203 -10.03 -15.66 49.33
N LYS A 204 -9.83 -16.97 49.45
CA LYS A 204 -8.51 -17.53 49.77
C LYS A 204 -7.51 -17.29 48.64
N PRO A 205 -6.22 -17.05 48.96
CA PRO A 205 -5.19 -16.88 47.96
C PRO A 205 -4.99 -18.16 47.15
N LEU A 206 -4.90 -18.01 45.83
CA LEU A 206 -4.62 -19.07 44.87
C LEU A 206 -3.20 -18.90 44.32
N LYS A 207 -2.52 -20.02 44.03
CA LYS A 207 -1.22 -19.99 43.35
C LYS A 207 -1.45 -19.95 41.84
N PRO A 208 -1.20 -18.81 41.15
CA PRO A 208 -1.45 -18.70 39.73
C PRO A 208 -0.49 -19.62 38.96
N LYS A 209 -1.04 -20.41 38.03
CA LYS A 209 -0.23 -21.26 37.13
C LYS A 209 0.27 -20.52 35.90
N MET A 210 -0.34 -19.37 35.60
CA MET A 210 0.08 -18.48 34.53
C MET A 210 -0.01 -17.02 34.96
N GLN A 211 0.81 -16.18 34.36
CA GLN A 211 0.78 -14.74 34.61
C GLN A 211 -0.50 -14.13 34.00
N SER A 212 -1.17 -13.24 34.73
CA SER A 212 -2.34 -12.54 34.20
C SER A 212 -1.93 -11.60 33.06
N GLU A 213 -2.78 -11.43 32.05
CA GLU A 213 -2.49 -10.51 30.95
C GLU A 213 -2.35 -9.06 31.43
N VAL A 214 -3.09 -8.70 32.49
CA VAL A 214 -3.01 -7.40 33.19
C VAL A 214 -1.63 -7.20 33.80
N ALA A 215 -1.10 -8.19 34.51
CA ALA A 215 0.25 -8.13 35.07
C ALA A 215 1.32 -8.13 33.97
N ARG A 216 1.10 -8.85 32.86
CA ARG A 216 2.01 -8.84 31.71
C ARG A 216 2.04 -7.48 30.98
N ALA A 217 0.94 -6.74 31.03
CA ALA A 217 0.86 -5.37 30.54
C ALA A 217 1.43 -4.32 31.52
N GLY A 218 1.90 -4.74 32.70
CA GLY A 218 2.44 -3.85 33.73
C GLY A 218 1.36 -3.08 34.52
N LEU A 219 0.10 -3.46 34.38
CA LEU A 219 -1.01 -2.85 35.11
C LEU A 219 -1.24 -3.60 36.43
N LYS A 220 -1.55 -2.87 37.50
CA LYS A 220 -1.95 -3.47 38.78
C LYS A 220 -3.42 -3.90 38.72
N PRO A 221 -3.76 -5.13 39.12
CA PRO A 221 -5.15 -5.52 39.28
C PRO A 221 -5.77 -4.75 40.46
N GLY A 222 -6.73 -3.86 40.20
CA GLY A 222 -7.53 -3.18 41.24
C GLY A 222 -7.50 -1.64 41.29
N GLU A 223 -6.85 -0.95 40.34
CA GLU A 223 -6.87 0.54 40.25
C GLU A 223 -7.92 1.08 39.26
N GLY A 224 -9.11 0.46 39.20
CA GLY A 224 -10.21 0.85 38.31
C GLY A 224 -11.55 0.96 39.02
#